data_AF-A0A5J4P2E5-F1
#
_entry.id   AF-A0A5J4P2E5-F1
#
_cell.length_a   1.000
_cell.length_b   1.000
_cell.length_c   1.000
_cell.angle_alpha   90.00
_cell.angle_beta   90.00
_cell.angle_gamma   90.00
#
_symmetry.space_group_name_H-M   'P 1'
#
loop_
_entity.id
_entity.type
_entity.pdbx_description
1 polymer ?
#
loop_
_entity_poly.entity_id
_entity_poly.type
_entity_poly.pdbx_seq_one_letter_code
_entity_poly.pdbx_strand_id
1 'polypeptide(L)'
;MDLDNSNTGLTGGLSRRVTRQAHIAFDSHLNMILGNAEETITTLEVDEETYEEVYKTTKRTIPMLFIRGDGVILVSPPQKE
;
A
#
# COMPACT_ATOMS: atom_id res chain seq x y z
N MET A 1 -23.46 29.23 -10.79
CA MET A 1 -22.22 29.39 -10.02
C MET A 1 -22.08 28.12 -9.21
N ASP A 2 -20.95 27.47 -9.40
CA ASP A 2 -20.84 26.02 -9.53
C ASP A 2 -21.04 25.27 -8.21
N LEU A 3 -21.81 24.18 -8.27
CA LEU A 3 -21.84 23.18 -7.22
C LEU A 3 -20.50 22.43 -7.32
N ASP A 4 -19.62 22.62 -6.34
CA ASP A 4 -18.45 21.78 -6.12
C ASP A 4 -18.94 20.33 -5.98
N ASN A 5 -18.82 19.59 -7.07
CA ASN A 5 -19.21 18.18 -7.13
C ASN A 5 -18.23 17.38 -6.26
N SER A 6 -18.81 16.71 -5.29
CA SER A 6 -18.18 15.87 -4.28
C SER A 6 -17.24 14.83 -4.89
N ASN A 7 -15.93 15.05 -4.78
CA ASN A 7 -14.95 14.00 -5.02
C ASN A 7 -14.82 13.09 -3.78
N THR A 8 -15.93 12.46 -3.39
CA THR A 8 -15.92 11.35 -2.42
C THR A 8 -16.09 10.05 -3.18
N GLY A 9 -15.16 9.78 -4.12
CA GLY A 9 -15.01 8.45 -4.68
C GLY A 9 -14.74 7.49 -3.53
N LEU A 10 -15.68 6.60 -3.26
CA LEU A 10 -15.58 5.58 -2.22
C LEU A 10 -14.41 4.65 -2.57
N THR A 11 -13.23 4.90 -2.01
CA THR A 11 -12.07 4.02 -2.18
C THR A 11 -12.33 2.71 -1.46
N GLY A 12 -12.87 1.73 -2.18
CA GLY A 12 -13.25 0.41 -1.69
C GLY A 12 -12.05 -0.46 -1.35
N GLY A 13 -11.33 -0.15 -0.28
CA GLY A 13 -10.23 -0.97 0.21
C GLY A 13 -8.87 -0.57 -0.36
N LEU A 14 -8.00 -0.15 0.55
CA LEU A 14 -6.59 0.11 0.28
C LEU A 14 -5.80 -1.12 0.73
N SER A 15 -5.28 -1.91 -0.20
CA SER A 15 -4.32 -2.98 0.13
C SER A 15 -2.91 -2.47 -0.12
N ARG A 16 -2.09 -2.42 0.94
CA ARG A 16 -0.71 -1.94 0.87
C ARG A 16 0.21 -3.11 1.18
N ARG A 17 1.09 -3.44 0.23
CA ARG A 17 2.14 -4.46 0.38
C ARG A 17 3.50 -3.81 0.24
N VAL A 18 4.44 -4.15 1.12
CA VAL A 18 5.82 -3.68 1.04
C VAL A 18 6.74 -4.89 0.92
N THR A 19 7.56 -4.91 -0.12
CA THR A 19 8.58 -5.93 -0.38
C THR A 19 9.95 -5.30 -0.18
N ARG A 20 10.90 -6.04 0.39
CA ARG A 20 12.26 -5.53 0.69
C ARG A 20 13.33 -6.26 -0.12
N GLN A 21 14.47 -5.60 -0.31
CA GLN A 21 15.64 -6.22 -0.95
C GLN A 21 16.85 -6.44 -0.02
N ALA A 22 17.12 -5.59 0.99
CA ALA A 22 18.46 -5.60 1.60
C ALA A 22 18.57 -5.59 3.14
N HIS A 23 17.84 -4.76 3.88
CA HIS A 23 18.08 -4.61 5.34
C HIS A 23 16.79 -4.52 6.15
N ILE A 24 16.75 -5.22 7.28
CA ILE A 24 15.73 -5.09 8.32
C ILE A 24 16.41 -4.89 9.67
N ALA A 25 16.02 -3.84 10.36
CA ALA A 25 16.02 -3.79 11.82
C ALA A 25 14.57 -3.81 12.29
N PHE A 26 14.29 -4.47 13.41
CA PHE A 26 12.95 -4.50 14.00
C PHE A 26 13.01 -4.51 15.53
N ASP A 27 11.91 -4.11 16.18
CA ASP A 27 11.74 -4.15 17.63
C ASP A 27 10.55 -5.04 18.06
N SER A 28 10.27 -5.07 19.37
CA SER A 28 9.16 -5.85 19.97
C SER A 28 7.77 -5.38 19.53
N HIS A 29 7.65 -4.15 19.05
CA HIS A 29 6.41 -3.60 18.54
C HIS A 29 6.24 -3.88 17.05
N LEU A 30 7.21 -4.53 16.40
CA LEU A 30 7.28 -4.73 14.95
C LEU A 30 7.42 -3.41 14.18
N ASN A 31 7.98 -2.37 14.79
CA ASN A 31 8.50 -1.25 14.01
C ASN A 31 9.67 -1.76 13.18
N MET A 32 9.79 -1.33 11.92
CA MET A 32 10.84 -1.80 11.02
C MET A 32 11.50 -0.66 10.25
N ILE A 33 12.80 -0.81 9.99
CA ILE A 33 13.52 0.02 9.03
C ILE A 33 13.91 -0.88 7.86
N LEU A 34 13.43 -0.52 6.66
CA LEU A 34 13.70 -1.22 5.41
C LEU A 34 14.63 -0.40 4.52
N GLY A 35 15.69 -1.03 4.02
CA GLY A 35 16.52 -0.49 2.94
C GLY A 35 16.08 -1.01 1.57
N ASN A 36 16.06 -0.14 0.56
CA ASN A 36 15.63 -0.43 -0.81
C ASN A 36 14.28 -1.15 -0.84
N ALA A 37 13.24 -0.51 -0.30
CA ALA A 37 11.89 -1.07 -0.24
C ALA A 37 11.12 -0.80 -1.53
N GLU A 38 10.36 -1.80 -2.01
CA GLU A 38 9.34 -1.66 -3.03
C GLU A 38 7.97 -1.66 -2.36
N GLU A 39 7.27 -0.55 -2.45
CA GLU A 39 5.88 -0.42 -2.02
C GLU A 39 4.96 -0.66 -3.20
N THR A 40 3.98 -1.54 -3.02
CA THR A 40 2.87 -1.78 -3.92
C THR A 40 1.57 -1.35 -3.24
N ILE A 41 0.88 -0.40 -3.85
CA ILE A 41 -0.43 0.06 -3.40
C ILE A 41 -1.47 -0.44 -4.40
N THR A 42 -2.45 -1.19 -3.92
CA THR A 42 -3.60 -1.63 -4.71
C THR A 42 -4.83 -0.87 -4.24
N THR A 43 -5.45 -0.15 -5.17
CA THR A 43 -6.69 0.60 -4.96
C THR A 43 -7.79 0.00 -5.81
N LEU A 44 -8.94 -0.25 -5.20
CA LEU A 44 -10.17 -0.53 -5.93
C LEU A 44 -10.85 0.80 -6.24
N GLU A 45 -11.02 1.07 -7.53
CA GLU A 45 -11.88 2.15 -7.99
C GLU A 45 -13.16 1.52 -8.54
N VAL A 46 -14.31 2.02 -8.08
CA VAL A 46 -15.61 1.60 -8.59
C VAL A 46 -16.14 2.74 -9.44
N ASP A 47 -16.45 2.44 -10.71
CA ASP A 47 -17.08 3.40 -11.60
C ASP A 47 -18.54 3.61 -11.18
N GLU A 48 -18.93 4.87 -10.95
CA GLU A 48 -20.25 5.20 -10.38
C GLU A 48 -21.42 4.97 -11.34
N GLU A 49 -21.17 4.91 -12.65
CA GLU A 49 -22.21 4.74 -13.68
C GLU A 49 -22.38 3.28 -14.09
N THR A 50 -21.26 2.55 -14.20
CA THR A 50 -21.22 1.17 -14.69
C THR A 50 -21.10 0.13 -13.57
N TYR A 51 -20.79 0.57 -12.34
CA TYR A 51 -20.48 -0.29 -11.19
C TYR A 51 -19.33 -1.28 -11.46
N GLU A 52 -18.46 -0.96 -12.41
CA GLU A 52 -17.30 -1.78 -12.71
C GLU A 52 -16.20 -1.58 -11.65
N GLU A 53 -15.64 -2.70 -11.18
CA GLU A 53 -14.51 -2.73 -10.25
C GLU A 53 -13.18 -2.74 -11.01
N VAL A 54 -12.44 -1.63 -10.92
CA VAL A 54 -11.12 -1.49 -11.52
C VAL A 54 -10.04 -1.55 -10.45
N TYR A 55 -9.21 -2.59 -10.53
CA TYR A 55 -8.05 -2.77 -9.64
C TYR A 55 -6.85 -2.03 -10.20
N LYS A 56 -6.45 -0.91 -9.57
CA LYS A 56 -5.22 -0.20 -9.93
C LYS A 56 -4.09 -0.57 -8.99
N THR A 57 -2.91 -0.82 -9.57
CA THR A 57 -1.70 -1.13 -8.81
C THR A 57 -0.63 -0.08 -9.10
N THR A 58 -0.18 0.61 -8.07
CA THR A 58 0.92 1.57 -8.14
C THR A 58 2.13 1.03 -7.39
N LYS A 59 3.31 1.08 -8.02
CA LYS A 59 4.58 0.67 -7.40
C LYS A 59 5.50 1.86 -7.16
N ARG A 60 6.21 1.85 -6.05
CA ARG A 60 7.19 2.88 -5.67
C ARG A 60 8.43 2.24 -5.07
N THR A 61 9.60 2.70 -5.47
CA THR A 61 10.87 2.30 -4.84
C THR A 61 11.33 3.38 -3.90
N ILE A 62 11.60 3.01 -2.64
CA ILE A 62 11.97 3.92 -1.57
C ILE A 62 13.33 3.45 -1.01
N PRO A 63 14.39 4.28 -1.11
CA PRO A 63 15.73 3.89 -0.63
C PRO A 63 15.77 3.52 0.85
N MET A 64 15.00 4.21 1.69
CA MET A 64 14.88 3.93 3.12
C MET A 64 13.45 4.20 3.60
N LEU A 65 12.84 3.22 4.27
CA LEU A 65 11.47 3.29 4.74
C LEU A 65 11.38 2.87 6.20
N PHE A 66 10.76 3.70 7.04
CA PHE A 66 10.35 3.34 8.39
C PHE A 66 8.89 2.89 8.37
N ILE A 67 8.61 1.75 9.00
CA ILE A 67 7.28 1.16 9.16
C ILE A 67 6.96 1.12 10.64
N ARG A 68 5.79 1.62 11.01
CA ARG A 68 5.25 1.50 12.37
C ARG A 68 4.52 0.16 12.51
N GLY A 69 4.78 -0.54 13.61
CA GLY A 69 4.31 -1.91 13.81
C GLY A 69 2.79 -2.08 13.94
N ASP A 70 2.08 -1.03 14.37
CA ASP A 70 0.61 -1.05 14.49
C ASP A 70 -0.10 -1.33 13.15
N GLY A 71 0.56 -1.06 12.01
CA GLY A 71 0.02 -1.31 10.66
C GLY A 71 0.49 -2.63 10.04
N VAL A 72 1.30 -3.42 10.73
CA VAL A 72 1.84 -4.68 10.21
C VAL A 72 0.85 -5.81 10.50
N ILE A 73 0.31 -6.41 9.44
CA ILE A 73 -0.64 -7.52 9.55
C ILE A 73 0.07 -8.88 9.47
N LEU A 74 0.99 -9.03 8.51
CA LEU A 74 1.73 -10.26 8.26
C LEU A 74 3.13 -9.94 7.74
N VAL A 75 4.10 -10.74 8.18
CA VAL A 75 5.45 -10.75 7.63
C VAL A 75 5.72 -12.13 7.06
N SER A 76 6.12 -12.21 5.79
CA SER A 76 6.51 -13.46 5.15
C SER A 76 7.80 -13.29 4.34
N PRO A 77 8.56 -14.38 4.10
CA PRO A 77 9.66 -14.36 3.15
C PRO A 77 9.19 -13.99 1.74
N PRO A 78 10.05 -13.42 0.88
CA PRO A 78 9.70 -13.21 -0.53
C PRO A 78 9.35 -14.55 -1.18
N GLN A 79 8.30 -14.56 -2.01
CA GLN A 79 7.99 -15.72 -2.83
C GLN A 79 9.14 -15.93 -3.82
N LYS A 80 9.76 -17.12 -3.79
CA LYS A 80 10.64 -17.54 -4.88
C LYS A 80 9.75 -17.81 -6.09
N GLU A 81 10.08 -17.20 -7.21
CA GLU A 81 9.59 -17.66 -8.52
C GLU A 81 10.03 -19.10 -8.79
#